data_AF-A0A7K0PW04-F1
#
_entry.id   AF-A0A7K0PW04-F1
#
_cell.length_a   1.000
_cell.length_b   1.000
_cell.length_c   1.000
_cell.angle_alpha   90.00
_cell.angle_beta   90.00
_cell.angle_gamma   90.00
#
_symmetry.space_group_name_H-M   'P 1'
#
loop_
_entity.id
_entity.type
_entity.pdbx_description
1 polymer ?
#
loop_
_entity_poly.entity_id
_entity_poly.type
_entity_poly.pdbx_seq_one_letter_code
_entity_poly.pdbx_strand_id
1 'polypeptide(L)'
;PPGSEVLSSIPPGAFGGNVDNWRIGPGATAFYPVFHDGGLVSVGDPHFAQGDGEVCGTAIEASADVTVRLTAVDDLQLRTPVLETATHWYTHGFGTDLDSAARMAVEEMITLLQWRAGLSADDAYSLASVAADMGVTQVVDGTIGAHCAIARSILA
;
A
#
# COMPACT_ATOMS: atom_id res chain seq x y z
N PRO A 1 -6.71 12.47 -4.43
CA PRO A 1 -7.57 12.16 -3.26
C PRO A 1 -9.05 12.08 -3.70
N PRO A 2 -9.96 11.45 -2.94
CA PRO A 2 -11.38 11.38 -3.29
C PRO A 2 -12.08 12.74 -3.42
N GLY A 3 -11.61 13.77 -2.71
CA GLY A 3 -12.12 15.14 -2.78
C GLY A 3 -11.48 16.00 -3.88
N SER A 4 -11.94 17.24 -4.02
CA SER A 4 -11.41 18.25 -4.94
C SER A 4 -10.35 19.16 -4.32
N GLU A 5 -10.01 18.94 -3.05
CA GLU A 5 -9.02 19.70 -2.32
C GLU A 5 -7.58 19.33 -2.74
N VAL A 6 -6.71 20.33 -2.70
CA VAL A 6 -5.26 20.13 -2.87
C VAL A 6 -4.69 19.72 -1.52
N LEU A 7 -4.14 18.53 -1.44
CA LEU A 7 -3.50 18.01 -0.24
C LEU A 7 -1.99 18.20 -0.29
N SER A 8 -1.38 18.28 0.90
CA SER A 8 0.08 18.15 1.05
C SER A 8 0.54 16.81 0.49
N SER A 9 1.76 16.75 -0.03
CA SER A 9 2.39 15.50 -0.46
C SER A 9 2.87 14.64 0.72
N ILE A 10 2.92 15.19 1.93
CA ILE A 10 3.47 14.54 3.13
C ILE A 10 2.58 13.39 3.65
N PRO A 11 1.28 13.55 3.95
CA PRO A 11 0.53 12.44 4.52
C PRO A 11 0.11 11.44 3.44
N PRO A 12 0.26 10.12 3.67
CA PRO A 12 -0.40 9.14 2.82
C PRO A 12 -1.91 9.01 3.10
N GLY A 13 -2.60 8.29 2.24
CA GLY A 13 -3.99 7.90 2.41
C GLY A 13 -4.48 6.96 1.31
N ALA A 14 -5.81 6.86 1.17
CA ALA A 14 -6.47 6.01 0.17
C ALA A 14 -5.97 6.25 -1.28
N PHE A 15 -5.48 7.45 -1.57
CA PHE A 15 -4.96 7.87 -2.87
C PHE A 15 -3.47 7.62 -3.07
N GLY A 16 -2.78 6.97 -2.13
CA GLY A 16 -1.33 6.91 -2.10
C GLY A 16 -0.75 8.03 -1.26
N GLY A 17 0.00 8.95 -1.87
CA GLY A 17 0.79 9.95 -1.14
C GLY A 17 2.13 9.39 -0.67
N ASN A 18 2.62 9.85 0.48
CA ASN A 18 3.89 9.41 1.08
C ASN A 18 3.76 8.04 1.76
N VAL A 19 3.67 6.99 0.94
CA VAL A 19 3.41 5.64 1.46
C VAL A 19 4.63 5.09 2.21
N ASP A 20 5.85 5.45 1.77
CA ASP A 20 7.13 5.03 2.33
C ASP A 20 7.23 3.54 2.59
N ASN A 21 6.80 2.76 1.60
CA ASN A 21 7.07 1.33 1.57
C ASN A 21 8.24 1.08 0.63
N TRP A 22 9.42 0.78 1.18
CA TRP A 22 10.65 0.50 0.42
C TRP A 22 10.50 -0.64 -0.61
N ARG A 23 9.45 -1.46 -0.47
CA ARG A 23 9.10 -2.55 -1.40
C ARG A 23 8.49 -2.02 -2.70
N ILE A 24 8.06 -0.75 -2.77
CA ILE A 24 7.65 -0.06 -3.99
C ILE A 24 8.91 0.32 -4.76
N GLY A 25 9.46 -0.66 -5.47
CA GLY A 25 10.70 -0.52 -6.21
C GLY A 25 10.68 -1.26 -7.56
N PRO A 26 11.84 -1.36 -8.23
CA PRO A 26 11.96 -2.03 -9.51
C PRO A 26 11.38 -3.45 -9.49
N GLY A 27 10.51 -3.75 -10.45
CA GLY A 27 9.86 -5.07 -10.59
C GLY A 27 8.60 -5.26 -9.76
N ALA A 28 8.22 -4.29 -8.92
CA ALA A 28 6.94 -4.29 -8.23
C ALA A 28 5.84 -3.59 -9.06
N THR A 29 4.59 -3.95 -8.80
CA THR A 29 3.40 -3.28 -9.34
C THR A 29 2.55 -2.78 -8.19
N ALA A 30 2.28 -1.47 -8.15
CA ALA A 30 1.39 -0.87 -7.18
C ALA A 30 0.06 -0.50 -7.85
N PHE A 31 -1.04 -0.91 -7.24
CA PHE A 31 -2.40 -0.66 -7.66
C PHE A 31 -2.98 0.45 -6.79
N TYR A 32 -3.50 1.51 -7.43
CA TYR A 32 -4.09 2.65 -6.75
C TYR A 32 -5.55 2.84 -7.19
N PRO A 33 -6.47 3.14 -6.27
CA PRO A 33 -7.82 3.55 -6.63
C PRO A 33 -7.80 4.84 -7.46
N VAL A 34 -8.60 4.89 -8.53
CA VAL A 34 -8.76 6.08 -9.37
C VAL A 34 -9.93 6.91 -8.86
N PHE A 35 -9.64 8.11 -8.37
CA PHE A 35 -10.66 9.03 -7.82
C PHE A 35 -11.09 10.15 -8.78
N HIS A 36 -10.29 10.42 -9.81
CA HIS A 36 -10.50 11.50 -10.77
C HIS A 36 -10.24 11.03 -12.19
N ASP A 37 -10.94 11.62 -13.15
CA ASP A 37 -10.76 11.35 -14.56
C ASP A 37 -9.29 11.53 -14.98
N GLY A 38 -8.77 10.56 -15.74
CA GLY A 38 -7.37 10.54 -16.19
C GLY A 38 -6.36 10.12 -15.11
N GLY A 39 -6.80 9.74 -13.90
CA GLY A 39 -5.96 9.18 -12.84
C GLY A 39 -5.09 10.20 -12.09
N LEU A 40 -4.65 11.27 -12.75
CA LEU A 40 -3.84 12.37 -12.19
C LEU A 40 -2.60 11.88 -11.41
N VAL A 41 -1.84 10.97 -12.04
CA VAL A 41 -0.68 10.32 -11.41
C VAL A 41 0.48 11.29 -11.23
N SER A 42 1.05 11.30 -10.03
CA SER A 42 2.32 11.96 -9.68
C SER A 42 3.21 10.98 -8.91
N VAL A 43 4.52 11.04 -9.14
CA VAL A 43 5.52 10.19 -8.47
C VAL A 43 6.71 11.07 -8.04
N GLY A 44 7.25 10.83 -6.85
CA GLY A 44 8.38 11.54 -6.26
C GLY A 44 8.96 10.75 -5.10
N ASP A 45 9.86 11.39 -4.35
CA ASP A 45 10.48 10.88 -3.12
C ASP A 45 11.22 9.53 -3.25
N PRO A 46 12.26 9.45 -4.10
CA PRO A 46 12.99 8.20 -4.25
C PRO A 46 14.03 8.02 -3.13
N HIS A 47 13.92 6.90 -2.43
CA HIS A 47 14.83 6.50 -1.36
C HIS A 47 15.86 5.47 -1.87
N PHE A 48 17.15 5.68 -1.58
CA PHE A 48 18.19 4.68 -1.88
C PHE A 48 18.25 3.56 -0.83
N ALA A 49 17.80 3.84 0.39
CA ALA A 49 17.61 2.87 1.45
C ALA A 49 16.65 3.44 2.50
N GLN A 50 15.74 2.60 2.98
CA GLN A 50 14.77 2.92 4.03
C GLN A 50 14.46 1.64 4.82
N GLY A 51 14.20 1.75 6.12
CA GLY A 51 13.69 0.66 6.94
C GLY A 51 12.19 0.79 7.19
N ASP A 52 11.55 -0.33 7.55
CA ASP A 52 10.16 -0.34 8.02
C ASP A 52 10.01 0.66 9.21
N GLY A 53 9.06 1.58 9.09
CA GLY A 53 8.76 2.62 10.06
C GLY A 53 9.42 3.97 9.81
N GLU A 54 10.48 4.05 9.01
CA GLU A 54 11.21 5.31 8.72
C GLU A 54 11.48 6.15 9.99
N VAL A 55 11.97 5.49 11.03
CA VAL A 55 11.85 5.96 12.42
C VAL A 55 12.49 7.33 12.75
N CYS A 56 13.41 7.82 11.92
CA CYS A 56 14.04 9.14 12.11
C CYS A 56 13.38 10.26 11.30
N GLY A 57 12.34 9.96 10.53
CA GLY A 57 11.59 10.93 9.72
C GLY A 57 12.05 11.04 8.27
N THR A 58 13.12 10.36 7.88
CA THR A 58 13.67 10.40 6.52
C THR A 58 14.39 9.10 6.19
N ALA A 59 14.55 8.83 4.91
CA ALA A 59 15.36 7.76 4.38
C ALA A 59 16.74 8.27 3.93
N ILE A 60 17.43 7.48 3.10
CA ILE A 60 18.52 8.02 2.27
C ILE A 60 17.90 8.70 1.04
N GLU A 61 17.59 9.98 1.21
CA GLU A 61 16.98 10.83 0.17
C GLU A 61 17.91 11.03 -1.03
N ALA A 62 17.36 10.90 -2.23
CA ALA A 62 18.12 11.07 -3.46
C ALA A 62 17.29 11.67 -4.60
N SER A 63 17.97 12.07 -5.68
CA SER A 63 17.31 12.29 -6.98
C SER A 63 17.48 11.03 -7.82
N ALA A 64 16.41 10.62 -8.51
CA ALA A 64 16.42 9.45 -9.38
C ALA A 64 15.57 9.68 -10.63
N ASP A 65 16.04 9.14 -11.76
CA ASP A 65 15.23 8.99 -12.96
C ASP A 65 14.51 7.65 -12.87
N VAL A 66 13.17 7.68 -12.90
CA VAL A 66 12.33 6.47 -12.82
C VAL A 66 11.55 6.27 -14.11
N THR A 67 11.45 5.02 -14.55
CA THR A 67 10.56 4.62 -15.64
C THR A 67 9.43 3.78 -15.06
N VAL A 68 8.20 4.27 -15.22
CA VAL A 68 6.99 3.57 -14.77
C VAL A 68 6.10 3.23 -15.95
N ARG A 69 5.37 2.12 -15.87
CA ARG A 69 4.29 1.77 -16.80
C ARG A 69 2.97 2.02 -16.11
N LEU A 70 2.12 2.83 -16.73
CA LEU A 70 0.75 3.05 -16.26
C LEU A 70 -0.20 2.19 -17.09
N THR A 71 -1.04 1.43 -16.40
CA THR A 71 -2.08 0.59 -16.99
C THR A 71 -3.37 0.88 -16.25
N ALA A 72 -4.43 1.24 -16.99
CA ALA A 72 -5.77 1.30 -16.42
C ALA A 72 -6.28 -0.14 -16.26
N VAL A 73 -6.83 -0.46 -15.09
CA VAL A 73 -7.37 -1.78 -14.78
C VAL A 73 -8.78 -1.60 -14.23
N ASP A 74 -9.72 -2.32 -14.84
CA ASP A 74 -11.10 -2.39 -14.37
C ASP A 74 -11.26 -3.47 -13.29
N ASP A 75 -12.39 -3.46 -12.56
CA ASP A 75 -12.79 -4.52 -11.63
C ASP A 75 -11.86 -4.79 -10.42
N LEU A 76 -11.07 -3.79 -10.00
CA LEU A 76 -10.37 -3.82 -8.71
C LEU A 76 -11.14 -3.03 -7.64
N GLN A 77 -11.67 -3.75 -6.63
CA GLN A 77 -12.30 -3.12 -5.47
C GLN A 77 -11.26 -2.84 -4.39
N LEU A 78 -10.45 -1.80 -4.62
CA LEU A 78 -9.44 -1.33 -3.67
C LEU A 78 -9.93 -0.08 -2.94
N ARG A 79 -9.73 -0.03 -1.62
CA ARG A 79 -9.97 1.20 -0.83
C ARG A 79 -8.67 1.96 -0.58
N THR A 80 -7.53 1.26 -0.58
CA THR A 80 -6.18 1.82 -0.42
C THR A 80 -5.21 1.15 -1.42
N PRO A 81 -3.96 1.63 -1.51
CA PRO A 81 -2.96 1.03 -2.39
C PRO A 81 -2.68 -0.44 -2.03
N VAL A 82 -2.51 -1.26 -3.06
CA VAL A 82 -2.05 -2.65 -2.94
C VAL A 82 -0.77 -2.81 -3.74
N LEU A 83 0.21 -3.50 -3.19
CA LEU A 83 1.50 -3.74 -3.84
C LEU A 83 1.66 -5.23 -4.15
N GLU A 84 2.05 -5.53 -5.38
CA GLU A 84 2.48 -6.85 -5.81
C GLU A 84 3.99 -6.82 -6.08
N THR A 85 4.72 -7.73 -5.45
CA THR A 85 6.13 -7.99 -5.77
C THR A 85 6.27 -9.37 -6.43
N ALA A 86 7.49 -9.78 -6.75
CA ALA A 86 7.74 -11.12 -7.28
C ALA A 86 7.20 -12.24 -6.35
N THR A 87 7.21 -12.02 -5.04
CA THR A 87 6.96 -13.06 -4.03
C THR A 87 5.75 -12.81 -3.15
N HIS A 88 5.28 -11.57 -3.01
CA HIS A 88 4.23 -11.22 -2.04
C HIS A 88 3.22 -10.24 -2.61
N TRP A 89 2.02 -10.29 -2.04
CA TRP A 89 1.06 -9.18 -2.05
C TRP A 89 1.17 -8.42 -0.73
N TYR A 90 1.01 -7.11 -0.79
CA TYR A 90 0.94 -6.23 0.37
C TYR A 90 -0.29 -5.35 0.28
N THR A 91 -1.10 -5.31 1.33
CA THR A 91 -2.17 -4.34 1.50
C THR A 91 -1.74 -3.27 2.50
N HIS A 92 -2.22 -2.04 2.31
CA HIS A 92 -1.81 -0.91 3.15
C HIS A 92 -2.99 -0.35 3.94
N GLY A 93 -2.72 0.02 5.18
CA GLY A 93 -3.67 0.72 6.03
C GLY A 93 -3.06 2.03 6.52
N PHE A 94 -3.91 3.05 6.65
CA PHE A 94 -3.53 4.38 7.09
C PHE A 94 -4.44 4.83 8.22
N GLY A 95 -3.86 5.40 9.27
CA GLY A 95 -4.60 5.74 10.48
C GLY A 95 -3.97 6.88 11.28
N THR A 96 -4.69 7.34 12.30
CA THR A 96 -4.17 8.32 13.27
C THR A 96 -3.21 7.69 14.27
N ASP A 97 -3.20 6.36 14.35
CA ASP A 97 -2.34 5.55 15.21
C ASP A 97 -2.04 4.20 14.53
N LEU A 98 -1.12 3.43 15.12
CA LEU A 98 -0.73 2.11 14.60
C LEU A 98 -1.89 1.11 14.63
N ASP A 99 -2.76 1.16 15.63
CA ASP A 99 -3.87 0.21 15.78
C ASP A 99 -4.89 0.36 14.64
N SER A 100 -5.28 1.60 14.33
CA SER A 100 -6.19 1.91 13.22
C SER A 100 -5.56 1.59 11.86
N ALA A 101 -4.28 1.92 11.66
CA ALA A 101 -3.55 1.59 10.44
C ALA A 101 -3.43 0.07 10.25
N ALA A 102 -3.03 -0.66 11.29
CA ALA A 102 -2.91 -2.12 11.31
C ALA A 102 -4.24 -2.80 10.99
N ARG A 103 -5.31 -2.38 11.68
CA ARG A 103 -6.67 -2.88 11.43
C ARG A 103 -7.05 -2.70 9.97
N MET A 104 -6.86 -1.50 9.41
CA MET A 104 -7.19 -1.22 8.02
C MET A 104 -6.39 -2.11 7.07
N ALA A 105 -5.08 -2.29 7.30
CA ALA A 105 -4.22 -3.14 6.47
C ALA A 105 -4.74 -4.59 6.41
N VAL A 106 -5.20 -5.14 7.54
CA VAL A 106 -5.80 -6.49 7.61
C VAL A 106 -7.17 -6.54 6.93
N GLU A 107 -8.02 -5.54 7.12
CA GLU A 107 -9.33 -5.47 6.42
C GLU A 107 -9.16 -5.41 4.89
N GLU A 108 -8.14 -4.69 4.39
CA GLU A 108 -7.76 -4.73 2.98
C GLU A 108 -7.24 -6.09 2.56
N MET A 109 -6.48 -6.80 3.40
CA MET A 109 -6.00 -8.15 3.10
C MET A 109 -7.17 -9.11 2.93
N ILE A 110 -8.17 -9.05 3.81
CA ILE A 110 -9.42 -9.83 3.67
C ILE A 110 -10.10 -9.52 2.33
N THR A 111 -10.20 -8.23 1.98
CA THR A 111 -10.80 -7.79 0.71
C THR A 111 -10.02 -8.32 -0.49
N LEU A 112 -8.68 -8.25 -0.45
CA LEU A 112 -7.79 -8.79 -1.48
C LEU A 112 -7.98 -10.30 -1.65
N LEU A 113 -8.08 -11.05 -0.55
CA LEU A 113 -8.27 -12.50 -0.56
C LEU A 113 -9.63 -12.91 -1.11
N GLN A 114 -10.69 -12.17 -0.76
CA GLN A 114 -12.01 -12.36 -1.36
C GLN A 114 -11.95 -12.13 -2.87
N TRP A 115 -11.29 -11.06 -3.32
CA TRP A 115 -11.21 -10.71 -4.74
C TRP A 115 -10.32 -11.66 -5.55
N ARG A 116 -9.12 -12.00 -5.04
CA ARG A 116 -8.14 -12.84 -5.77
C ARG A 116 -8.40 -14.33 -5.66
N ALA A 117 -8.81 -14.81 -4.50
CA ALA A 117 -8.95 -16.23 -4.21
C ALA A 117 -10.41 -16.67 -4.09
N GLY A 118 -11.38 -15.76 -4.18
CA GLY A 118 -12.81 -16.09 -4.10
C GLY A 118 -13.24 -16.62 -2.74
N LEU A 119 -12.46 -16.35 -1.69
CA LEU A 119 -12.74 -16.81 -0.34
C LEU A 119 -13.94 -16.08 0.26
N SER A 120 -14.62 -16.71 1.21
CA SER A 120 -15.55 -16.01 2.09
C SER A 120 -14.78 -15.06 3.02
N ALA A 121 -15.47 -14.08 3.62
CA ALA A 121 -14.85 -13.17 4.59
C ALA A 121 -14.23 -13.94 5.78
N ASP A 122 -14.92 -14.97 6.28
CA ASP A 122 -14.46 -15.78 7.41
C ASP A 122 -13.23 -16.64 7.05
N ASP A 123 -13.22 -17.25 5.86
CA ASP A 123 -12.07 -18.03 5.38
C ASP A 123 -10.87 -17.13 5.08
N ALA A 124 -11.10 -15.97 4.46
CA ALA A 124 -10.08 -14.98 4.18
C ALA A 124 -9.44 -14.47 5.48
N TYR A 125 -10.25 -14.17 6.50
CA TYR A 125 -9.74 -13.72 7.80
C TYR A 125 -8.96 -14.83 8.52
N SER A 126 -9.47 -16.07 8.48
CA SER A 126 -8.79 -17.23 9.05
C SER A 126 -7.44 -17.49 8.38
N LEU A 127 -7.38 -17.40 7.05
CA LEU A 127 -6.14 -17.54 6.27
C LEU A 127 -5.16 -16.41 6.58
N ALA A 128 -5.62 -15.16 6.57
CA ALA A 128 -4.77 -14.01 6.88
C ALA A 128 -4.11 -14.14 8.26
N SER A 129 -4.85 -14.63 9.26
CA SER A 129 -4.35 -14.83 10.63
C SER A 129 -3.17 -15.80 10.74
N VAL A 130 -3.09 -16.82 9.86
CA VAL A 130 -2.07 -17.87 9.94
C VAL A 130 -1.00 -17.79 8.85
N ALA A 131 -1.22 -16.97 7.82
CA ALA A 131 -0.40 -16.95 6.62
C ALA A 131 0.04 -15.56 6.17
N ALA A 132 -0.50 -14.50 6.77
CA ALA A 132 -0.08 -13.14 6.49
C ALA A 132 0.76 -12.55 7.63
N ASP A 133 1.75 -11.73 7.27
CA ASP A 133 2.61 -11.01 8.19
C ASP A 133 2.23 -9.53 8.21
N MET A 134 2.09 -8.94 9.39
CA MET A 134 1.81 -7.51 9.53
C MET A 134 3.09 -6.74 9.87
N GLY A 135 3.27 -5.59 9.24
CA GLY A 135 4.43 -4.71 9.44
C GLY A 135 4.04 -3.23 9.51
N VAL A 136 4.97 -2.42 10.00
CA VAL A 136 4.86 -0.96 10.00
C VAL A 136 5.46 -0.44 8.70
N THR A 137 4.78 0.48 8.04
CA THR A 137 5.27 1.10 6.81
C THR A 137 6.07 2.35 7.15
N GLN A 138 5.42 3.34 7.77
CA GLN A 138 6.04 4.54 8.34
C GLN A 138 5.24 5.04 9.56
N VAL A 139 5.86 5.86 10.42
CA VAL A 139 5.20 6.49 11.59
C VAL A 139 5.42 8.00 11.71
N VAL A 140 5.88 8.67 10.65
CA VAL A 140 6.50 10.00 10.72
C VAL A 140 5.77 11.09 9.93
N ASP A 141 4.81 10.72 9.07
CA ASP A 141 4.18 11.66 8.12
C ASP A 141 2.91 12.34 8.63
N GLY A 142 2.64 12.22 9.93
CA GLY A 142 1.39 12.66 10.57
C GLY A 142 0.23 11.67 10.40
N THR A 143 0.13 10.99 9.26
CA THR A 143 -0.70 9.78 9.11
C THR A 143 0.18 8.55 9.24
N ILE A 144 -0.21 7.59 10.07
CA ILE A 144 0.56 6.39 10.36
C ILE A 144 0.23 5.31 9.33
N GLY A 145 1.25 4.64 8.80
CA GLY A 145 1.13 3.59 7.81
C GLY A 145 1.48 2.20 8.36
N ALA A 146 0.64 1.22 8.09
CA ALA A 146 0.93 -0.20 8.31
C ALA A 146 0.65 -1.00 7.03
N HIS A 147 1.20 -2.21 6.94
CA HIS A 147 0.94 -3.12 5.83
C HIS A 147 0.73 -4.55 6.31
N CYS A 148 0.03 -5.34 5.49
CA CYS A 148 -0.13 -6.77 5.68
C CYS A 148 0.39 -7.48 4.41
N ALA A 149 1.27 -8.45 4.58
CA ALA A 149 1.96 -9.17 3.53
C ALA A 149 1.50 -10.62 3.47
N ILE A 150 1.23 -11.15 2.28
CA ILE A 150 0.98 -12.59 2.11
C ILE A 150 1.76 -13.12 0.90
N ALA A 151 2.35 -14.31 1.03
CA ALA A 151 3.11 -14.90 -0.06
C ALA A 151 2.19 -15.24 -1.24
N ARG A 152 2.63 -14.90 -2.47
CA ARG A 152 1.87 -15.16 -3.71
C ARG A 152 1.60 -16.65 -3.93
N SER A 153 2.51 -17.51 -3.48
CA SER A 153 2.37 -18.96 -3.56
C SER A 153 1.18 -19.54 -2.78
N ILE A 154 0.62 -18.78 -1.83
CA ILE A 154 -0.59 -19.18 -1.10
C ILE A 154 -1.85 -18.96 -1.96
N LEU A 155 -1.80 -18.04 -2.92
CA LEU A 155 -2.92 -17.65 -3.79
C LEU A 155 -2.78 -18.20 -5.22
N ALA A 156 -1.85 -19.13 -5.43
CA ALA A 156 -1.53 -19.72 -6.73
C ALA A 156 -2.42 -20.92 -7.08
#